data_AF-A0A7C2NIW2-F1
#
_entry.id   AF-A0A7C2NIW2-F1
#
_cell.length_a   1.000
_cell.length_b   1.000
_cell.length_c   1.000
_cell.angle_alpha   90.00
_cell.angle_beta   90.00
_cell.angle_gamma   90.00
#
_symmetry.space_group_name_H-M   'P 1'
#
loop_
_entity.id
_entity.type
_entity.pdbx_description
1 polymer ?
#
loop_
_entity_poly.entity_id
_entity_poly.type
_entity_poly.pdbx_seq_one_letter_code
_entity_poly.pdbx_strand_id
1 'polypeptide(L)'
;MIVNPYLQQMVETATPVQLIGLLFRRGRELMEEAEQALTERNLERADETLTKAQKIVAELISSLDMEKGGDIAVNLRRLYTFVWERLLHANLRKSVEPLQDAKQVWAQLCQLWEQVEQNEGGA
;
A
#
# COMPACT_ATOMS: atom_id res chain seq x y z
N MET A 1 -20.23 3.54 -11.13
CA MET A 1 -18.81 3.28 -10.82
C MET A 1 -18.14 2.91 -12.13
N ILE A 2 -17.37 3.82 -12.75
CA ILE A 2 -16.61 3.47 -13.96
C ILE A 2 -15.37 2.74 -13.46
N VAL A 3 -15.41 1.41 -13.49
CA VAL A 3 -14.23 0.58 -13.29
C VAL A 3 -13.36 0.79 -14.53
N ASN A 4 -12.11 1.21 -14.35
CA ASN A 4 -11.20 1.43 -15.48
C ASN A 4 -10.98 0.06 -16.18
N PRO A 5 -11.39 -0.11 -17.45
CA PRO A 5 -11.36 -1.40 -18.15
C PRO A 5 -9.95 -2.01 -18.19
N TYR A 6 -8.92 -1.16 -18.19
CA TYR A 6 -7.52 -1.58 -18.13
C TYR A 6 -7.18 -2.24 -16.79
N LEU A 7 -7.67 -1.71 -15.67
CA LEU A 7 -7.45 -2.31 -14.35
C LEU A 7 -8.15 -3.66 -14.22
N GLN A 8 -9.34 -3.81 -14.81
CA GLN A 8 -10.06 -5.08 -14.83
C GLN A 8 -9.30 -6.15 -15.62
N GLN A 9 -8.87 -5.82 -16.83
CA GLN A 9 -8.16 -6.77 -17.69
C GLN A 9 -6.78 -7.18 -17.12
N MET A 10 -6.09 -6.25 -16.44
CA MET A 10 -4.86 -6.57 -15.71
C MET A 10 -5.12 -7.47 -14.50
N VAL A 11 -6.22 -7.25 -13.75
CA VAL A 11 -6.57 -8.11 -12.61
C VAL A 11 -6.95 -9.52 -13.05
N GLU A 12 -7.63 -9.67 -14.20
CA GLU A 12 -8.07 -10.97 -14.73
C GLU A 12 -6.93 -11.85 -15.27
N THR A 13 -5.78 -11.27 -15.59
CA THR A 13 -4.63 -11.98 -16.20
C THR A 13 -3.38 -11.99 -15.31
N ALA A 14 -3.39 -11.25 -14.20
CA ALA A 14 -2.25 -11.13 -13.30
C ALA A 14 -2.05 -12.38 -12.44
N THR A 15 -0.79 -12.76 -12.24
CA THR A 15 -0.42 -13.72 -11.20
C THR A 15 -0.70 -13.11 -9.81
N PRO A 16 -0.88 -13.93 -8.75
CA PRO A 16 -1.04 -13.42 -7.39
C PRO A 16 0.06 -12.43 -6.99
N VAL A 17 1.28 -12.64 -7.49
CA VAL A 17 2.41 -11.74 -7.23
C VAL A 17 2.27 -10.39 -7.93
N GLN A 18 1.80 -10.39 -9.18
CA GLN A 18 1.50 -9.16 -9.93
C GLN A 18 0.33 -8.37 -9.32
N LEU A 19 -0.68 -9.05 -8.76
CA LEU A 19 -1.79 -8.40 -8.05
C LEU A 19 -1.30 -7.66 -6.80
N ILE A 20 -0.43 -8.28 -6.01
CA ILE A 20 0.19 -7.62 -4.84
C ILE A 20 1.06 -6.44 -5.30
N GLY A 21 1.77 -6.55 -6.42
CA GLY A 21 2.54 -5.42 -6.96
C GLY A 21 1.67 -4.25 -7.40
N LEU A 22 0.48 -4.52 -7.95
CA LEU A 22 -0.52 -3.47 -8.23
C LEU A 22 -0.98 -2.77 -6.95
N LEU A 23 -1.19 -3.51 -5.85
CA LEU A 23 -1.52 -2.93 -4.54
C LEU A 23 -0.39 -2.04 -4.01
N PHE A 24 0.87 -2.46 -4.12
CA PHE A 24 2.02 -1.65 -3.73
C PHE A 24 2.13 -0.35 -4.52
N ARG A 25 2.01 -0.43 -5.85
CA ARG A 25 2.03 0.74 -6.74
C ARG A 25 0.89 1.69 -6.41
N ARG A 26 -0.34 1.18 -6.29
CA ARG A 26 -1.50 2.01 -5.97
C ARG A 26 -1.42 2.62 -4.58
N GLY A 27 -0.88 1.90 -3.59
CA GLY A 27 -0.64 2.42 -2.26
C GLY A 27 0.35 3.60 -2.27
N ARG A 28 1.43 3.51 -3.05
CA ARG A 28 2.40 4.60 -3.21
C ARG A 28 1.75 5.85 -3.82
N GLU A 29 1.02 5.69 -4.91
CA GLU A 29 0.27 6.79 -5.55
C GLU A 29 -0.69 7.46 -4.58
N LEU A 30 -1.47 6.67 -3.82
CA LEU A 30 -2.41 7.21 -2.83
C LEU A 30 -1.71 7.98 -1.70
N MET A 31 -0.54 7.52 -1.26
CA MET A 31 0.26 8.24 -0.25
C MET A 31 0.83 9.55 -0.79
N GLU A 32 1.20 9.61 -2.08
CA GLU A 32 1.63 10.84 -2.75
C GLU A 32 0.45 11.82 -2.92
N GLU A 33 -0.71 11.34 -3.38
CA GLU A 33 -1.95 12.13 -3.47
C GLU A 33 -2.35 12.69 -2.09
N ALA A 34 -2.20 11.90 -1.02
CA ALA A 34 -2.49 12.31 0.34
C ALA A 34 -1.54 13.42 0.84
N GLU A 35 -0.24 13.31 0.55
CA GLU A 35 0.75 14.31 0.96
C GLU A 35 0.48 15.66 0.28
N GLN A 36 0.17 15.62 -1.02
CA GLN A 36 -0.22 16.81 -1.77
C GLN A 36 -1.48 17.44 -1.19
N ALA A 37 -2.53 16.64 -0.95
CA ALA A 37 -3.79 17.13 -0.39
C ALA A 37 -3.62 17.76 1.00
N LEU A 38 -2.78 17.17 1.87
CA LEU A 38 -2.46 17.73 3.18
C LEU A 38 -1.71 19.07 3.04
N THR A 39 -0.76 19.16 2.12
CA THR A 39 0.02 20.39 1.84
C THR A 39 -0.88 21.52 1.34
N GLU A 40 -1.83 21.20 0.46
CA GLU A 40 -2.82 22.13 -0.09
C GLU A 40 -3.97 22.44 0.89
N ARG A 41 -3.98 21.81 2.08
CA ARG A 41 -5.06 21.87 3.07
C ARG A 41 -6.42 21.39 2.54
N ASN A 42 -6.42 20.55 1.52
CA ASN A 42 -7.61 19.84 1.05
C ASN A 42 -7.89 18.62 1.95
N LEU A 43 -8.53 18.86 3.09
CA LEU A 43 -8.70 17.84 4.14
C LEU A 43 -9.65 16.70 3.74
N GLU A 44 -10.62 16.96 2.87
CA GLU A 44 -11.54 15.95 2.34
C GLU A 44 -10.78 14.98 1.43
N ARG A 45 -10.00 15.51 0.50
CA ARG A 45 -9.16 14.67 -0.38
C ARG A 45 -8.10 13.92 0.40
N ALA A 46 -7.50 14.54 1.40
CA ALA A 46 -6.55 13.88 2.29
C ALA A 46 -7.19 12.70 3.04
N ASP A 47 -8.40 12.88 3.58
CA ASP A 47 -9.15 11.80 4.24
C ASP A 47 -9.46 10.64 3.29
N GLU A 48 -9.96 10.95 2.09
CA GLU A 48 -10.30 9.96 1.08
C GLU A 48 -9.08 9.12 0.68
N THR A 49 -7.97 9.78 0.37
CA THR A 49 -6.75 9.13 -0.11
C THR A 49 -6.05 8.32 0.99
N LEU A 50 -5.95 8.85 2.21
CA LEU A 50 -5.39 8.13 3.37
C LEU A 50 -6.24 6.91 3.73
N THR A 51 -7.57 7.04 3.72
CA THR A 51 -8.47 5.91 3.98
C THR A 51 -8.35 4.83 2.91
N LYS A 52 -8.20 5.20 1.64
CA LYS A 52 -7.94 4.23 0.56
C LYS A 52 -6.59 3.54 0.73
N ALA A 53 -5.54 4.28 1.08
CA ALA A 53 -4.23 3.69 1.34
C ALA A 53 -4.27 2.71 2.53
N GLN A 54 -4.96 3.06 3.62
CA GLN A 54 -5.17 2.17 4.77
C GLN A 54 -5.88 0.87 4.38
N LYS A 55 -6.89 0.92 3.51
CA LYS A 55 -7.58 -0.28 3.02
C LYS A 55 -6.66 -1.22 2.25
N ILE A 56 -5.76 -0.67 1.42
CA ILE A 56 -4.74 -1.48 0.73
C ILE A 56 -3.83 -2.17 1.73
N VAL A 57 -3.32 -1.45 2.72
CA VAL A 57 -2.43 -2.02 3.74
C VAL A 57 -3.16 -3.11 4.55
N ALA A 58 -4.43 -2.89 4.89
CA ALA A 58 -5.26 -3.87 5.58
C ALA A 58 -5.46 -5.16 4.76
N GLU A 59 -5.69 -5.02 3.45
CA GLU A 59 -5.81 -6.16 2.54
C GLU A 59 -4.51 -6.97 2.47
N LEU A 60 -3.35 -6.30 2.42
CA LEU A 60 -2.04 -6.96 2.46
C LEU A 60 -1.80 -7.69 3.78
N ILE A 61 -2.29 -7.16 4.90
CA ILE A 61 -2.22 -7.84 6.20
C ILE A 61 -3.08 -9.10 6.17
N SER A 62 -4.32 -9.02 5.67
CA SER A 62 -5.22 -10.18 5.61
C SER A 62 -4.77 -11.24 4.63
N SER A 63 -3.98 -10.89 3.62
CA SER A 63 -3.44 -11.85 2.63
C SER A 63 -2.22 -12.65 3.14
N LEU A 64 -1.69 -12.34 4.33
CA LEU A 64 -0.52 -13.06 4.87
C LEU A 64 -0.90 -14.48 5.32
N ASP A 65 -0.24 -15.48 4.74
CA ASP A 65 -0.30 -16.86 5.24
C ASP A 65 0.58 -16.99 6.48
N MET A 66 -0.06 -16.92 7.66
CA MET A 66 0.63 -16.97 8.94
C MET A 66 1.16 -18.37 9.28
N GLU A 67 0.60 -19.42 8.67
CA GLU A 67 0.99 -20.80 8.93
C GLU A 67 2.23 -21.17 8.12
N LYS A 68 2.21 -20.91 6.80
CA LYS A 68 3.33 -21.22 5.90
C LYS A 68 4.42 -20.15 5.93
N GLY A 69 4.05 -18.89 6.13
CA GLY A 69 5.00 -17.78 6.10
C GLY A 69 5.84 -17.61 7.37
N GLY A 70 5.47 -18.27 8.48
CA GLY A 70 6.25 -18.30 9.72
C GLY A 70 6.75 -16.91 10.16
N ASP A 71 8.06 -16.82 10.46
CA ASP A 71 8.69 -15.58 10.92
C ASP A 71 8.64 -14.44 9.89
N ILE A 72 8.64 -14.77 8.60
CA ILE A 72 8.55 -13.77 7.53
C ILE A 72 7.16 -13.10 7.56
N ALA A 73 6.09 -13.88 7.64
CA ALA A 73 4.73 -13.36 7.75
C ALA A 73 4.54 -12.53 9.03
N VAL A 74 5.14 -12.94 10.15
CA VAL A 74 5.11 -12.16 11.40
C VAL A 74 5.80 -10.80 11.23
N ASN A 75 6.97 -10.76 10.60
CA ASN A 75 7.71 -9.52 10.38
C ASN A 75 7.00 -8.60 9.38
N LEU A 76 6.46 -9.14 8.29
CA LEU A 76 5.65 -8.38 7.33
C LEU A 76 4.40 -7.80 7.99
N ARG A 77 3.70 -8.58 8.82
CA ARG A 77 2.54 -8.09 9.56
C ARG A 77 2.89 -6.88 10.43
N ARG A 78 4.04 -6.91 11.11
CA ARG A 78 4.51 -5.78 11.93
C ARG A 78 4.78 -4.53 11.09
N LEU A 79 5.46 -4.68 9.95
CA LEU A 79 5.74 -3.56 9.05
C LEU A 79 4.46 -2.97 8.47
N TYR A 80 3.54 -3.80 7.99
CA TYR A 80 2.25 -3.34 7.47
C TYR A 80 1.40 -2.68 8.55
N THR A 81 1.37 -3.24 9.76
CA THR A 81 0.65 -2.62 10.89
C THR A 81 1.22 -1.23 11.21
N PHE A 82 2.55 -1.08 11.24
CA PHE A 82 3.19 0.21 11.42
C PHE A 82 2.77 1.21 10.33
N VAL A 83 2.83 0.83 9.06
CA VAL A 83 2.39 1.71 7.96
C VAL A 83 0.94 2.12 8.13
N TRP A 84 0.05 1.16 8.43
CA TRP A 84 -1.37 1.42 8.64
C TRP A 84 -1.62 2.43 9.77
N GLU A 85 -0.97 2.25 10.92
CA GLU A 85 -1.07 3.16 12.07
C GLU A 85 -0.55 4.56 11.75
N ARG A 86 0.57 4.67 11.02
CA ARG A 86 1.11 5.97 10.59
C ARG A 86 0.16 6.69 9.64
N LEU A 87 -0.47 5.98 8.69
CA LEU A 87 -1.51 6.56 7.84
C LEU A 87 -2.74 7.00 8.64
N LEU A 88 -3.16 6.22 9.65
CA LEU A 88 -4.25 6.58 10.55
C LEU A 88 -3.91 7.87 11.31
N HIS A 89 -2.72 7.96 11.88
CA HIS A 89 -2.27 9.15 12.60
C HIS A 89 -2.15 10.37 11.70
N ALA A 90 -1.66 10.23 10.47
CA ALA A 90 -1.66 11.30 9.47
C ALA A 90 -3.07 11.81 9.24
N ASN A 91 -4.05 10.91 9.12
CA ASN A 91 -5.44 11.29 8.86
C ASN A 91 -6.10 11.97 10.07
N LEU A 92 -5.92 11.42 11.27
CA LEU A 92 -6.50 11.98 12.50
C LEU A 92 -5.92 13.36 12.84
N ARG A 93 -4.60 13.54 12.63
CA ARG A 93 -3.89 14.78 12.98
C ARG A 93 -3.85 15.78 11.84
N LYS A 94 -4.24 15.37 10.62
CA LYS A 94 -4.05 16.13 9.38
C LYS A 94 -2.61 16.66 9.25
N SER A 95 -1.64 15.80 9.57
CA SER A 95 -0.20 16.10 9.51
C SER A 95 0.50 15.21 8.48
N VAL A 96 1.48 15.81 7.79
CA VAL A 96 2.32 15.13 6.81
C VAL A 96 3.40 14.28 7.48
N GLU A 97 3.83 14.61 8.71
CA GLU A 97 4.97 13.92 9.34
C GLU A 97 4.72 12.42 9.53
N PRO A 98 3.56 11.96 10.02
CA PRO A 98 3.29 10.52 10.10
C PRO A 98 3.20 9.85 8.73
N LEU A 99 2.69 10.57 7.72
CA LEU A 99 2.62 10.06 6.35
C LEU A 99 4.02 9.85 5.76
N GLN A 100 4.99 10.71 6.07
CA GLN A 100 6.37 10.54 5.61
C GLN A 100 7.02 9.27 6.16
N ASP A 101 6.80 8.97 7.44
CA ASP A 101 7.28 7.71 8.03
C ASP A 101 6.66 6.48 7.36
N ALA A 102 5.34 6.54 7.07
CA ALA A 102 4.65 5.50 6.33
C ALA A 102 5.26 5.31 4.93
N LYS A 103 5.48 6.41 4.20
CA LYS A 103 6.07 6.42 2.85
C LYS A 103 7.48 5.83 2.83
N GLN A 104 8.30 6.09 3.85
CA GLN A 104 9.66 5.55 3.92
C GLN A 104 9.66 4.02 4.01
N VAL A 105 8.82 3.44 4.89
CA VAL A 105 8.70 1.98 5.02
C VAL A 105 8.05 1.39 3.78
N TRP A 106 7.01 2.04 3.24
CA TRP A 106 6.33 1.60 2.02
C TRP A 106 7.27 1.53 0.82
N ALA A 107 8.14 2.53 0.63
CA ALA A 107 9.10 2.55 -0.46
C ALA A 107 10.07 1.36 -0.42
N GLN A 108 10.56 0.99 0.77
CA GLN A 108 11.42 -0.18 0.93
C GLN A 108 10.66 -1.48 0.61
N LEU A 109 9.40 -1.59 1.04
CA LEU A 109 8.54 -2.73 0.72
C LEU A 109 8.27 -2.84 -0.79
N CYS A 110 8.00 -1.71 -1.47
CA CYS A 110 7.85 -1.68 -2.93
C CYS A 110 9.11 -2.19 -3.64
N GLN A 111 10.29 -1.72 -3.25
CA GLN A 111 11.55 -2.17 -3.85
C GLN A 111 11.78 -3.66 -3.65
N LEU A 112 11.49 -4.18 -2.46
CA LEU A 112 11.60 -5.61 -2.18
C LEU A 112 10.62 -6.41 -3.04
N TRP A 113 9.39 -5.92 -3.21
CA TRP A 113 8.38 -6.57 -4.02
C TRP A 113 8.70 -6.56 -5.51
N GLU A 114 9.23 -5.45 -6.03
CA GLU A 114 9.69 -5.35 -7.43
C GLU A 114 10.79 -6.38 -7.72
N GLN A 115 11.68 -6.67 -6.76
CA GLN A 115 12.68 -7.74 -6.91
C GLN A 115 12.03 -9.13 -6.95
N VAL A 116 10.98 -9.38 -6.17
CA VAL A 116 10.21 -10.64 -6.21
C VAL A 116 9.51 -10.81 -7.56
N GLU A 117 8.84 -9.76 -8.06
CA GLU A 117 8.21 -9.76 -9.38
C GLU A 117 9.22 -10.08 -10.51
N GLN A 118 10.42 -9.48 -10.46
CA GLN A 118 11.48 -9.73 -11.44
C GLN A 118 12.01 -11.16 -11.41
N ASN A 119 12.13 -11.73 -10.20
CA ASN A 119 12.62 -13.10 -10.03
C ASN A 119 11.58 -14.16 -10.45
N GLU A 120 10.28 -13.88 -10.30
CA GLU A 120 9.22 -14.76 -10.83
C GLU A 120 9.03 -14.63 -12.36
N GLY A 121 9.17 -13.43 -12.92
CA GLY A 121 9.11 -13.21 -14.37
C GLY A 121 10.35 -13.68 -15.15
N GLY A 122 11.39 -14.15 -14.44
CA GLY A 122 12.65 -14.65 -14.99
C GLY A 122 12.74 -16.17 -15.17
N ALA A 123 11.62 -16.90 -15.04
CA ALA A 123 11.53 -18.35 -15.24
C ALA A 123 10.87 -18.72 -16.57
#